data_AF-A0A9W9ZM62-F1
#
_entry.id   AF-A0A9W9ZM62-F1
#
_cell.length_a   1.000
_cell.length_b   1.000
_cell.length_c   1.000
_cell.angle_alpha   90.00
_cell.angle_beta   90.00
_cell.angle_gamma   90.00
#
_symmetry.space_group_name_H-M   'P 1'
#
loop_
_entity.id
_entity.type
_entity.pdbx_description
1 polymer ?
#
loop_
_entity_poly.entity_id
_entity_poly.type
_entity_poly.pdbx_seq_one_letter_code
_entity_poly.pdbx_strand_id
1 'polypeptide(L)'
;MADEVGDFTMTAPTHADLVLHSKNAPAYMYEFAHLSSLNPSPWWKGAAHKDDTPYEFGFPLMNVTVLQQYNAADRNISDMLITLFTNFAKYGNPTPQPVSGVSWEGFNSSHMAYFRIQSQPEMAVNYRPTKMAFWNEHYEKMLLEEPYSCESRSSALKICLSFDCFVVFLCFSLLNVLLI
;
A
#
# COMPACT_ATOMS: atom_id res chain seq x y z
N MET A 1 -8.76 0.08 -10.38
CA MET A 1 -7.54 0.86 -10.66
C MET A 1 -6.81 1.26 -9.40
N ALA A 2 -7.49 1.80 -8.37
CA ALA A 2 -6.83 2.23 -7.14
C ALA A 2 -6.13 1.08 -6.38
N ASP A 3 -6.82 -0.06 -6.22
CA ASP A 3 -6.23 -1.25 -5.60
C ASP A 3 -5.05 -1.80 -6.40
N GLU A 4 -5.14 -1.86 -7.73
CA GLU A 4 -4.04 -2.38 -8.55
C GLU A 4 -2.78 -1.51 -8.46
N VAL A 5 -2.94 -0.18 -8.54
CA VAL A 5 -1.82 0.75 -8.40
C VAL A 5 -1.25 0.69 -6.99
N GLY A 6 -2.09 0.73 -5.95
CA GLY A 6 -1.65 0.67 -4.56
C GLY A 6 -0.99 -0.66 -4.17
N ASP A 7 -1.53 -1.78 -4.65
CA ASP A 7 -0.95 -3.10 -4.43
C ASP A 7 0.45 -3.19 -5.09
N PHE A 8 0.56 -2.80 -6.37
CA PHE A 8 1.81 -2.88 -7.12
C PHE A 8 2.90 -1.94 -6.58
N THR A 9 2.54 -0.69 -6.27
CA THR A 9 3.52 0.35 -5.92
C THR A 9 3.92 0.39 -4.45
N MET A 10 3.03 -0.03 -3.54
CA MET A 10 3.25 0.13 -2.10
C MET A 10 3.15 -1.20 -1.37
N THR A 11 2.03 -1.91 -1.53
CA THR A 11 1.69 -3.02 -0.63
C THR A 11 2.54 -4.27 -0.89
N ALA A 12 2.56 -4.75 -2.14
CA ALA A 12 3.31 -5.94 -2.53
C ALA A 12 4.82 -5.83 -2.22
N PRO A 13 5.52 -4.74 -2.59
CA PRO A 13 6.93 -4.58 -2.23
C PRO A 13 7.14 -4.48 -0.71
N THR A 14 6.29 -3.74 0.02
CA THR A 14 6.38 -3.68 1.49
C THR A 14 6.24 -5.07 2.12
N HIS A 15 5.30 -5.88 1.64
CA HIS A 15 5.10 -7.24 2.12
C HIS A 15 6.31 -8.15 1.81
N ALA A 16 6.89 -8.05 0.61
CA ALA A 16 8.09 -8.80 0.25
C ALA A 16 9.29 -8.41 1.13
N ASP A 17 9.49 -7.11 1.36
CA ASP A 17 10.53 -6.59 2.24
C ASP A 17 10.35 -7.07 3.68
N LEU A 18 9.13 -7.07 4.22
CA LEU A 18 8.83 -7.59 5.56
C LEU A 18 9.16 -9.08 5.70
N VAL A 19 8.85 -9.89 4.69
CA VAL A 19 9.19 -11.33 4.66
C VAL A 19 10.71 -11.54 4.67
N LEU A 20 11.47 -10.68 4.00
CA LEU A 20 12.93 -10.77 3.99
C LEU A 20 13.55 -10.22 5.28
N HIS A 21 13.09 -9.08 5.76
CA HIS A 21 13.61 -8.38 6.94
C HIS A 21 13.39 -9.18 8.22
N SER A 22 12.19 -9.77 8.37
CA SER A 22 11.81 -10.55 9.57
C SER A 22 12.66 -11.79 9.83
N LYS A 23 13.46 -12.24 8.85
CA LYS A 23 14.43 -13.34 9.02
C LYS A 23 15.64 -12.93 9.87
N ASN A 24 15.93 -11.64 9.95
CA ASN A 24 17.17 -11.12 10.54
C ASN A 24 16.94 -10.14 11.69
N ALA A 25 15.78 -9.48 11.73
CA ALA A 25 15.46 -8.50 12.76
C ALA A 25 13.95 -8.47 13.06
N PRO A 26 13.55 -8.02 14.28
CA PRO A 26 12.14 -7.79 14.59
C PRO A 26 11.52 -6.81 13.57
N ALA A 27 10.39 -7.22 13.00
CA ALA A 27 9.62 -6.42 12.06
C ALA A 27 8.20 -6.23 12.60
N TYR A 28 7.56 -5.11 12.28
CA TYR A 28 6.18 -4.81 12.65
C TYR A 28 5.46 -4.22 11.44
N MET A 29 4.27 -4.72 11.13
CA MET A 29 3.45 -4.25 10.02
C MET A 29 2.17 -3.63 10.57
N TYR A 30 1.72 -2.52 9.98
CA TYR A 30 0.39 -1.97 10.21
C TYR A 30 -0.35 -1.68 8.92
N GLU A 31 -1.68 -1.65 9.02
CA GLU A 31 -2.58 -1.06 8.02
C GLU A 31 -3.23 0.16 8.65
N PHE A 32 -3.10 1.33 8.03
CA PHE A 32 -3.87 2.50 8.42
C PHE A 32 -5.25 2.47 7.76
N ALA A 33 -6.28 2.20 8.56
CA ALA A 33 -7.67 2.01 8.12
C ALA A 33 -8.64 3.01 8.78
N HIS A 34 -8.12 4.13 9.30
CA HIS A 34 -8.92 5.22 9.86
C HIS A 34 -9.25 6.27 8.80
N LEU A 35 -10.49 6.77 8.81
CA LEU A 35 -10.93 7.84 7.92
C LEU A 35 -11.55 8.96 8.76
N SER A 36 -10.95 10.15 8.71
CA SER A 36 -11.50 11.32 9.41
C SER A 36 -12.85 11.73 8.82
N SER A 37 -13.73 12.28 9.65
CA SER A 37 -14.92 13.02 9.19
C SER A 37 -14.58 14.25 8.34
N LEU A 38 -13.32 14.69 8.38
CA LEU A 38 -12.80 15.79 7.58
C LEU A 38 -12.32 15.36 6.20
N ASN A 39 -12.20 14.06 5.94
CA ASN A 39 -11.77 13.57 4.64
C ASN A 39 -12.89 13.84 3.61
N PRO A 40 -12.62 14.56 2.50
CA PRO A 40 -13.62 14.85 1.48
C PRO A 40 -13.97 13.64 0.60
N SER A 41 -13.19 12.56 0.68
CA SER A 41 -13.41 11.35 -0.10
C SER A 41 -14.57 10.52 0.44
N PRO A 42 -15.35 9.86 -0.43
CA PRO A 42 -16.35 8.89 0.01
C PRO A 42 -15.74 7.76 0.83
N TRP A 43 -16.46 7.29 1.86
CA TRP A 43 -15.98 6.27 2.81
C TRP A 43 -15.49 4.97 2.15
N TRP A 44 -16.08 4.57 1.03
CA TRP A 44 -15.75 3.34 0.31
C TRP A 44 -14.37 3.37 -0.38
N LYS A 45 -13.75 4.55 -0.49
CA LYS A 45 -12.38 4.69 -1.02
C LYS A 45 -11.31 4.34 0.03
N GLY A 46 -11.68 4.24 1.30
CA GLY A 46 -10.72 4.03 2.39
C GLY A 46 -9.75 5.20 2.57
N ALA A 47 -8.69 4.95 3.35
CA ALA A 47 -7.61 5.91 3.54
C ALA A 47 -6.72 5.99 2.29
N ALA A 48 -6.40 7.21 1.88
CA ALA A 48 -5.50 7.48 0.77
C ALA A 48 -4.03 7.54 1.24
N HIS A 49 -3.11 7.59 0.27
CA HIS A 49 -1.70 7.77 0.56
C HIS A 49 -1.46 9.08 1.34
N LYS A 50 -0.75 8.97 2.47
CA LYS A 50 -0.43 10.06 3.43
C LYS A 50 -1.59 10.54 4.29
N ASP A 51 -2.73 9.85 4.30
CA ASP A 51 -3.81 10.19 5.23
C ASP A 51 -3.43 9.93 6.70
N ASP A 52 -2.43 9.08 6.96
CA ASP A 52 -1.85 8.79 8.28
C ASP A 52 -0.92 9.90 8.79
N THR A 53 -0.23 10.60 7.89
CA THR A 53 0.82 11.58 8.22
C THR A 53 0.39 12.62 9.27
N PRO A 54 -0.78 13.28 9.20
CA PRO A 54 -1.19 14.26 10.23
C PRO A 54 -1.27 13.66 11.65
N TYR A 55 -1.64 12.38 11.75
CA TYR A 55 -1.79 11.69 13.03
C TYR A 55 -0.43 11.34 13.64
N GLU A 56 0.53 10.93 12.82
CA GLU A 56 1.91 10.64 13.23
C GLU A 56 2.61 11.88 13.81
N PHE A 57 2.29 13.06 13.26
CA PHE A 57 2.86 14.34 13.69
C PHE A 57 2.01 15.09 14.72
N GLY A 58 0.91 14.51 15.20
CA GLY A 58 0.14 15.07 16.32
C GLY A 58 -0.82 16.19 15.95
N PHE A 59 -1.15 16.39 14.68
CA PHE A 59 -2.01 17.50 14.25
C PHE A 59 -3.38 17.47 14.97
N PRO A 60 -4.07 16.32 15.14
CA PRO A 60 -5.31 16.24 15.92
C PRO A 60 -5.18 16.69 17.38
N LEU A 61 -3.98 16.63 17.97
CA LEU A 61 -3.70 16.98 19.36
C LEU A 61 -3.33 18.46 19.53
N MET A 62 -3.00 19.17 18.45
CA MET A 62 -2.59 20.57 18.52
C MET A 62 -3.81 21.49 18.69
N ASN A 63 -3.69 22.48 19.57
CA ASN A 63 -4.70 23.52 19.74
C ASN A 63 -4.44 24.71 18.80
N VAL A 64 -4.33 24.46 17.49
CA VAL A 64 -4.11 25.50 16.47
C VAL A 64 -5.42 25.73 15.72
N THR A 65 -5.92 26.97 15.79
CA THR A 65 -7.18 27.42 15.18
C THR A 65 -7.26 27.26 13.66
N VAL A 66 -6.14 26.97 12.98
CA VAL A 66 -6.06 26.85 11.51
C VAL A 66 -6.10 25.40 11.02
N LEU A 67 -5.89 24.42 11.89
CA LEU A 67 -5.83 23.01 11.51
C LEU A 67 -6.98 22.24 12.15
N GLN A 68 -8.16 22.42 11.54
CA GLN A 68 -9.17 21.39 11.37
C GLN A 68 -9.91 20.87 12.63
N GLN A 69 -11.23 20.70 12.49
CA GLN A 69 -12.14 20.21 13.52
C GLN A 69 -11.98 18.69 13.73
N TYR A 70 -10.78 18.23 14.09
CA TYR A 70 -10.52 16.83 14.41
C TYR A 70 -11.40 16.39 15.59
N ASN A 71 -12.06 15.26 15.43
CA ASN A 71 -12.97 14.74 16.43
C ASN A 71 -12.22 13.91 17.49
N ALA A 72 -12.93 13.37 18.47
CA ALA A 72 -12.33 12.56 19.54
C ALA A 72 -11.66 11.27 19.02
N ALA A 73 -12.22 10.64 17.98
CA ALA A 73 -11.61 9.46 17.38
C ALA A 73 -10.27 9.83 16.69
N ASP A 74 -10.22 10.95 15.97
CA ASP A 74 -8.99 11.42 15.34
C ASP A 74 -7.88 11.68 16.37
N ARG A 75 -8.24 12.29 17.51
CA ARG A 75 -7.32 12.52 18.63
C ARG A 75 -6.79 11.22 19.21
N ASN A 76 -7.66 10.24 19.44
CA ASN A 76 -7.27 8.94 19.98
C ASN A 76 -6.33 8.18 19.02
N ILE A 77 -6.58 8.24 17.71
CA ILE A 77 -5.71 7.64 16.70
C ILE A 77 -4.33 8.30 16.69
N SER A 78 -4.27 9.63 16.79
CA SER A 78 -3.00 10.37 16.82
C SER A 78 -2.19 10.07 18.09
N ASP A 79 -2.83 10.08 19.26
CA ASP A 79 -2.19 9.73 20.53
C ASP A 79 -1.64 8.29 20.50
N MET A 80 -2.42 7.35 19.97
CA MET A 80 -2.00 5.97 19.77
C MET A 80 -0.78 5.86 18.84
N LEU A 81 -0.83 6.44 17.63
CA LEU A 81 0.28 6.37 16.67
C LEU A 81 1.58 6.94 17.24
N ILE A 82 1.51 8.12 17.87
CA ILE A 82 2.67 8.75 18.52
C ILE A 82 3.22 7.85 19.63
N THR A 83 2.35 7.26 20.44
CA THR A 83 2.76 6.35 21.51
C THR A 83 3.47 5.12 20.94
N LEU A 84 2.92 4.48 19.90
CA LEU A 84 3.52 3.31 19.27
C LEU A 84 4.89 3.61 18.66
N PHE A 85 5.01 4.70 17.89
CA PHE A 85 6.26 5.08 17.25
C PHE A 85 7.32 5.52 18.26
N THR A 86 6.94 6.27 19.30
CA THR A 86 7.89 6.67 20.34
C THR A 86 8.31 5.49 21.22
N ASN A 87 7.44 4.51 21.48
CA ASN A 87 7.82 3.26 22.14
C ASN A 87 8.79 2.45 21.29
N PHE A 88 8.52 2.30 19.99
CA PHE A 88 9.44 1.62 19.08
C PHE A 88 10.81 2.29 19.07
N ALA A 89 10.86 3.62 18.99
CA ALA A 89 12.12 4.37 19.01
C ALA A 89 12.90 4.19 20.34
N LYS A 90 12.21 4.08 21.48
CA LYS A 90 12.83 3.92 22.81
C LYS A 90 13.26 2.48 23.10
N TYR A 91 12.47 1.50 22.67
CA TYR A 91 12.54 0.12 23.18
C TYR A 91 12.69 -0.95 22.10
N GLY A 92 12.55 -0.60 20.81
CA GLY A 92 12.48 -1.57 19.70
C GLY A 92 11.18 -2.39 19.69
N ASN A 93 10.22 -2.08 20.57
CA ASN A 93 8.91 -2.70 20.66
C ASN A 93 7.84 -1.60 20.72
N PRO A 94 6.85 -1.56 19.81
CA PRO A 94 5.79 -0.53 19.81
C PRO A 94 4.85 -0.61 21.02
N THR A 95 4.70 -1.80 21.62
CA THR A 95 3.81 -2.07 22.75
C THR A 95 4.57 -2.83 23.86
N PRO A 96 5.56 -2.21 24.53
CA PRO A 96 6.19 -2.79 25.72
C PRO A 96 5.16 -2.98 26.85
N GLN A 97 4.08 -2.20 26.81
CA GLN A 97 2.81 -2.44 27.48
C GLN A 97 1.70 -2.28 26.43
N PRO A 98 0.51 -2.88 26.63
CA PRO A 98 -0.61 -2.71 25.70
C PRO A 98 -0.96 -1.24 25.48
N VAL A 99 -1.14 -0.83 24.22
CA VAL A 99 -1.55 0.53 23.81
C VAL A 99 -2.96 0.42 23.23
N SER A 100 -3.89 1.25 23.71
CA SER A 100 -5.30 1.18 23.33
C SER A 100 -5.91 -0.23 23.52
N GLY A 101 -5.43 -0.97 24.52
CA GLY A 101 -5.88 -2.34 24.83
C GLY A 101 -5.30 -3.43 23.93
N VAL A 102 -4.38 -3.11 23.01
CA VAL A 102 -3.80 -4.08 22.07
C VAL A 102 -2.29 -4.21 22.28
N SER A 103 -1.78 -5.44 22.17
CA SER A 103 -0.36 -5.74 22.06
C SER A 103 -0.02 -6.01 20.59
N TRP A 104 0.91 -5.22 20.03
CA TRP A 104 1.31 -5.31 18.64
C TRP A 104 2.29 -6.47 18.46
N GLU A 105 1.81 -7.56 17.88
CA GLU A 105 2.64 -8.73 17.58
C GLU A 105 3.62 -8.44 16.43
N GLY A 106 4.84 -8.95 16.56
CA GLY A 106 5.85 -8.85 15.51
C GLY A 106 5.47 -9.65 14.26
N PHE A 107 5.75 -9.06 13.10
CA PHE A 107 5.60 -9.72 11.81
C PHE A 107 6.64 -10.84 11.65
N ASN A 108 6.20 -11.99 11.13
CA ASN A 108 7.06 -13.07 10.68
C ASN A 108 6.45 -13.77 9.47
N SER A 109 7.26 -14.49 8.69
CA SER A 109 6.81 -15.14 7.44
C SER A 109 5.80 -16.28 7.63
N SER A 110 5.59 -16.78 8.86
CA SER A 110 4.64 -17.87 9.13
C SER A 110 3.26 -17.34 9.52
N HIS A 111 3.22 -16.38 10.44
CA HIS A 111 1.97 -15.83 10.97
C HIS A 111 1.51 -14.57 10.24
N MET A 112 2.45 -13.79 9.69
CA MET A 112 2.20 -12.54 8.94
C MET A 112 1.22 -11.60 9.66
N ALA A 113 1.39 -11.46 10.98
CA ALA A 113 0.58 -10.59 11.80
C ALA A 113 0.83 -9.11 11.45
N TYR A 114 -0.24 -8.33 11.46
CA TYR A 114 -0.19 -6.89 11.29
C TYR A 114 -1.22 -6.21 12.18
N PHE A 115 -0.95 -4.96 12.52
CA PHE A 115 -1.82 -4.16 13.36
C PHE A 115 -2.73 -3.29 12.50
N ARG A 116 -4.04 -3.49 12.59
CA ARG A 116 -5.02 -2.68 11.85
C ARG A 116 -5.41 -1.47 12.70
N ILE A 117 -4.94 -0.30 12.28
CA ILE A 117 -5.17 0.98 12.95
C ILE A 117 -6.48 1.58 12.45
N GLN A 118 -7.50 1.52 13.28
CA GLN A 118 -8.84 2.07 13.04
C GLN A 118 -9.46 2.46 14.39
N SER A 119 -10.70 2.96 14.40
CA SER A 119 -11.37 3.41 15.65
C SER A 119 -11.40 2.35 16.76
N GLN A 120 -11.51 1.08 16.38
CA GLN A 120 -11.30 -0.08 17.25
C GLN A 120 -10.09 -0.85 16.72
N PRO A 121 -8.88 -0.58 17.26
CA PRO A 121 -7.67 -1.19 16.74
C PRO A 121 -7.64 -2.69 17.06
N GLU A 122 -7.07 -3.49 16.16
CA GLU A 122 -7.03 -4.94 16.31
C GLU A 122 -5.80 -5.56 15.63
N MET A 123 -5.36 -6.70 16.15
CA MET A 123 -4.41 -7.55 15.44
C MET A 123 -5.14 -8.37 14.39
N ALA A 124 -4.58 -8.42 13.19
CA ALA A 124 -5.04 -9.24 12.09
C ALA A 124 -3.85 -9.99 11.48
N VAL A 125 -4.15 -10.94 10.59
CA VAL A 125 -3.14 -11.81 9.99
C VAL A 125 -3.30 -11.85 8.49
N ASN A 126 -2.18 -12.04 7.78
CA ASN A 126 -2.15 -12.35 6.36
C ASN A 126 -2.88 -11.30 5.50
N TYR A 127 -2.31 -10.09 5.42
CA TYR A 127 -2.92 -8.97 4.71
C TYR A 127 -3.13 -9.26 3.21
N ARG A 128 -4.38 -9.22 2.74
CA ARG A 128 -4.78 -9.40 1.32
C ARG A 128 -4.03 -10.55 0.61
N PRO A 129 -4.13 -11.80 1.09
CA PRO A 129 -3.22 -12.89 0.72
C PRO A 129 -3.19 -13.19 -0.77
N THR A 130 -4.36 -13.22 -1.41
CA THR A 130 -4.48 -13.50 -2.85
C THR A 130 -3.82 -12.41 -3.69
N LYS A 131 -3.88 -11.14 -3.26
CA LYS A 131 -3.23 -10.02 -3.96
C LYS A 131 -1.72 -10.06 -3.76
N MET A 132 -1.26 -10.32 -2.53
CA MET A 132 0.17 -10.42 -2.24
C MET A 132 0.80 -11.59 -3.00
N ALA A 133 0.15 -12.75 -3.04
CA ALA A 133 0.61 -13.90 -3.83
C ALA A 133 0.60 -13.63 -5.34
N PHE A 134 -0.41 -12.92 -5.86
CA PHE A 134 -0.44 -12.54 -7.26
C PHE A 134 0.77 -11.67 -7.63
N TRP A 135 0.98 -10.57 -6.91
CA TRP A 135 2.04 -9.61 -7.24
C TRP A 135 3.44 -10.16 -6.96
N ASN A 136 3.65 -10.86 -5.85
CA ASN A 136 4.98 -11.30 -5.43
C ASN A 136 5.40 -12.69 -5.96
N GLU A 137 4.47 -13.53 -6.44
CA GLU A 137 4.80 -14.91 -6.88
C GLU A 137 4.39 -15.23 -8.32
N HIS A 138 3.43 -14.51 -8.89
CA HIS A 138 2.84 -14.83 -10.20
C HIS A 138 3.11 -13.77 -11.26
N TYR A 139 3.03 -12.48 -10.90
CA TYR A 139 3.14 -11.38 -11.87
C TYR A 139 4.46 -11.41 -12.66
N GLU A 140 5.60 -11.63 -11.99
CA GLU A 140 6.90 -11.75 -12.66
C GLU A 140 6.94 -12.93 -13.65
N LYS A 141 6.37 -14.08 -13.28
CA LYS A 141 6.30 -15.25 -14.18
C LYS A 141 5.51 -14.94 -15.44
N MET A 142 4.41 -14.19 -15.35
CA MET A 142 3.63 -13.78 -16.52
C MET A 142 4.40 -12.84 -17.44
N LEU A 143 5.34 -12.04 -16.91
CA LEU A 143 6.19 -11.17 -17.73
C LEU A 143 7.31 -11.94 -18.44
N LEU A 144 7.78 -13.02 -17.82
CA LEU A 144 8.86 -13.87 -18.35
C LEU A 144 8.34 -14.96 -19.30
N GLU A 145 7.06 -15.32 -19.17
CA GLU A 145 6.36 -16.15 -20.15
C GLU A 145 6.04 -15.29 -21.39
N GLU A 146 6.96 -15.29 -22.35
CA GLU A 146 6.71 -14.77 -23.72
C GLU A 146 5.34 -15.27 -24.21
N PRO A 147 4.48 -14.39 -24.77
CA PRO A 147 3.20 -14.84 -25.28
C PRO A 147 3.48 -15.76 -26.47
N TYR A 148 3.17 -17.05 -26.26
CA TYR A 148 2.96 -18.10 -27.24
C TYR A 148 3.45 -17.76 -28.65
N SER A 149 4.51 -18.42 -29.12
CA SER A 149 4.75 -18.53 -30.55
C SER A 149 3.45 -19.01 -31.20
N CYS A 150 2.82 -18.16 -32.00
CA CYS A 150 1.65 -18.55 -32.76
C CYS A 150 2.14 -19.54 -33.84
N GLU A 151 2.25 -20.82 -33.50
CA GLU A 151 2.43 -21.88 -34.49
C GLU A 151 1.11 -22.02 -35.26
N SER A 152 1.02 -21.28 -36.36
CA SER A 152 -0.10 -21.38 -37.28
C SER A 152 -0.16 -22.79 -37.91
N ARG A 153 -1.07 -23.64 -37.45
CA ARG A 153 -1.62 -24.75 -38.29
C ARG A 153 -2.87 -24.28 -39.01
N SER A 154 -2.77 -23.25 -39.84
CA SER A 154 -3.72 -23.01 -40.92
C SER A 154 -3.21 -21.89 -41.84
N SER A 155 -3.22 -22.15 -43.14
CA SER A 155 -2.89 -21.21 -44.22
C SER A 155 -4.02 -20.20 -44.45
N ALA A 156 -4.43 -19.47 -43.41
CA ALA A 156 -5.38 -18.38 -43.54
C ALA A 156 -5.12 -17.30 -42.47
N LEU A 157 -4.68 -16.12 -42.96
CA LEU A 157 -4.58 -14.84 -42.26
C LEU A 157 -3.58 -14.74 -41.08
N LYS A 158 -2.32 -14.45 -41.41
CA LYS A 158 -1.33 -13.87 -40.47
C LYS A 158 -1.61 -12.37 -40.30
N ILE A 159 -2.29 -11.98 -39.22
CA ILE A 159 -2.13 -10.63 -38.66
C ILE A 159 -1.25 -10.79 -37.43
N CYS A 160 0.06 -10.64 -37.65
CA CYS A 160 1.04 -10.54 -36.59
C CYS A 160 1.05 -9.08 -36.14
N LEU A 161 0.55 -8.76 -34.95
CA LEU A 161 0.82 -7.47 -34.33
C LEU A 161 2.20 -7.57 -33.68
N SER A 162 3.26 -7.34 -34.47
CA SER A 162 4.60 -7.13 -33.91
C SER A 162 4.64 -5.75 -33.25
N PHE A 163 5.28 -5.69 -32.09
CA PHE A 163 5.43 -4.50 -31.24
C PHE A 163 6.37 -3.42 -31.82
N ASP A 164 6.57 -3.38 -33.14
CA ASP A 164 7.46 -2.43 -33.82
C ASP A 164 6.70 -1.23 -34.43
N CYS A 165 5.38 -1.17 -34.34
CA CYS A 165 4.58 -0.12 -35.01
C CYS A 165 4.20 1.08 -34.11
N PHE A 166 4.49 1.07 -32.80
CA PHE A 166 4.17 2.20 -31.92
C PHE A 166 5.22 3.32 -31.93
N VAL A 167 6.46 3.04 -32.34
CA VAL A 167 7.51 4.08 -32.42
C VAL A 167 7.31 5.00 -33.63
N VAL A 168 6.67 4.52 -34.70
CA VAL A 168 6.44 5.33 -35.91
C VAL A 168 5.27 6.32 -35.76
N PHE A 169 4.27 6.02 -34.91
CA PHE A 169 3.12 6.90 -34.70
C PHE A 169 3.38 8.12 -33.80
N LEU A 170 4.43 8.08 -32.97
CA LEU A 170 4.86 9.24 -32.18
C LEU A 170 5.75 10.22 -32.96
N CYS A 171 6.36 9.81 -34.08
CA CYS A 171 7.13 10.74 -34.94
C CYS A 171 6.26 11.53 -35.93
N PHE A 172 5.08 11.04 -36.32
CA PHE A 172 4.19 11.79 -37.23
C PHE A 172 3.31 12.84 -36.54
N SER A 173 3.06 12.71 -35.24
CA SER A 173 2.27 13.67 -34.46
C SER A 173 3.08 14.88 -33.98
N LEU A 174 4.42 14.81 -33.97
CA LEU A 174 5.29 15.94 -33.61
C LEU A 174 5.71 16.82 -34.81
N LEU A 175 5.50 16.39 -36.06
CA LEU A 175 5.79 17.22 -37.24
C LEU A 175 4.60 18.09 -37.71
N ASN A 176 3.38 17.83 -37.24
CA ASN A 176 2.17 18.58 -37.62
C ASN A 176 1.76 19.67 -36.63
N VAL A 177 2.51 19.90 -35.55
CA VAL A 177 2.26 21.00 -34.60
C VAL A 177 3.22 22.19 -34.83
N LEU A 178 4.13 22.12 -35.81
CA LEU A 178 5.05 23.22 -36.13
C LEU A 178 4.75 23.97 -37.45
N LEU A 179 3.61 23.70 -38.09
CA LEU A 179 3.17 24.43 -39.31
C LEU A 179 1.64 24.68 -39.30
N ILE A 180 1.16 25.35 -38.25
CA ILE A 180 0.02 26.31 -38.30
C ILE A 180 0.35 27.45 -37.35
#